data_AF-H6BDE9-F1
#
_entry.id   AF-H6BDE9-F1
#
_cell.length_a   1.000
_cell.length_b   1.000
_cell.length_c   1.000
_cell.angle_alpha   90.00
_cell.angle_beta   90.00
_cell.angle_gamma   90.00
#
_symmetry.space_group_name_H-M   'P 1'
#
loop_
_entity.id
_entity.type
_entity.pdbx_description
1 polymer ?
#
loop_
_entity_poly.entity_id
_entity_poly.type
_entity_poly.pdbx_seq_one_letter_code
_entity_poly.pdbx_strand_id
1 'polypeptide(L)'
;IIPKPEVAVVARAKDDDCLILASDGLWDVVSNEEACKVARRQIQQWHKNNSVTTSSSDGGDGSTDPAAQAAADYLARLALKKGSQDNISVIVVDLKPRRKAKNNS
;
A
#
# COMPACT_ATOMS: atom_id res chain seq x y z
N ILE A 1 28.27 1.12 -16.63
CA ILE A 1 26.84 1.05 -16.21
C ILE A 1 26.08 0.28 -17.28
N ILE A 2 25.24 -0.69 -16.92
CA ILE A 2 24.39 -1.46 -17.85
C ILE A 2 22.94 -1.21 -17.44
N PRO A 3 22.09 -0.60 -18.30
CA PRO A 3 20.70 -0.25 -17.95
C PRO A 3 19.74 -1.44 -18.18
N LYS A 4 20.15 -2.65 -17.79
CA LYS A 4 19.34 -3.86 -17.96
C LYS A 4 18.70 -4.23 -16.62
N PRO A 5 17.37 -4.20 -16.49
CA PRO A 5 16.71 -4.56 -15.24
C PRO A 5 16.64 -6.09 -15.07
N GLU A 6 16.45 -6.52 -13.82
CA GLU A 6 15.99 -7.87 -13.49
C GLU A 6 14.45 -7.87 -13.46
N VAL A 7 13.84 -8.93 -13.98
CA VAL A 7 12.38 -9.05 -14.11
C VAL A 7 11.91 -10.28 -13.34
N ALA A 8 10.93 -10.08 -12.46
CA ALA A 8 10.25 -11.16 -11.74
C ALA A 8 8.76 -11.15 -12.08
N VAL A 9 8.19 -12.34 -12.31
CA VAL A 9 6.75 -12.54 -12.51
C VAL A 9 6.26 -13.48 -11.42
N VAL A 10 5.36 -12.97 -10.58
CA VAL A 10 4.79 -13.72 -9.46
C VAL A 10 3.28 -13.79 -9.63
N ALA A 11 2.74 -15.01 -9.61
CA ALA A 11 1.30 -15.21 -9.66
C ALA A 11 0.66 -14.76 -8.34
N ARG A 12 -0.42 -13.99 -8.42
CA ARG A 12 -1.14 -13.52 -7.24
C ARG A 12 -1.82 -14.65 -6.48
N ALA A 13 -1.77 -14.57 -5.16
CA ALA A 13 -2.46 -15.45 -4.25
C ALA A 13 -3.60 -14.72 -3.53
N LYS A 14 -4.57 -15.47 -2.97
CA LYS A 14 -5.74 -14.88 -2.29
C LYS A 14 -5.38 -14.24 -0.95
N ASP A 15 -4.31 -14.72 -0.35
CA ASP A 15 -3.75 -14.25 0.92
C ASP A 15 -2.82 -13.04 0.75
N ASP A 16 -2.44 -12.67 -0.47
CA ASP A 16 -1.75 -11.40 -0.73
C ASP A 16 -2.53 -10.23 -0.15
N ASP A 17 -1.88 -9.41 0.66
CA ASP A 17 -2.51 -8.25 1.32
C ASP A 17 -2.21 -6.96 0.57
N CYS A 18 -0.94 -6.62 0.40
CA CYS A 18 -0.52 -5.42 -0.31
C CYS A 18 0.88 -5.60 -0.93
N LEU A 19 1.15 -4.83 -1.98
CA LEU A 19 2.49 -4.64 -2.54
C LEU A 19 3.03 -3.28 -2.09
N ILE A 20 4.31 -3.24 -1.69
CA ILE A 20 5.02 -2.01 -1.31
C ILE A 20 6.20 -1.82 -2.26
N LEU A 21 6.27 -0.66 -2.90
CA LEU A 21 7.44 -0.21 -3.64
C LEU A 21 7.96 1.04 -2.93
N ALA A 22 9.26 1.11 -2.66
CA ALA A 22 9.84 2.28 -2.01
C ALA A 22 11.32 2.45 -2.35
N SER A 23 11.82 3.68 -2.16
CA SER A 23 13.25 3.96 -2.17
C SER A 23 13.95 3.38 -0.94
N ASP A 24 15.27 3.28 -1.02
CA ASP A 24 16.19 2.94 0.07
C ASP A 24 15.97 3.78 1.35
N GLY A 25 15.58 5.05 1.21
CA GLY A 25 15.19 5.88 2.35
C GLY A 25 14.14 5.26 3.29
N LEU A 26 13.30 4.32 2.82
CA LEU A 26 12.46 3.47 3.69
C LEU A 26 13.23 2.25 4.20
N TRP A 27 13.81 1.47 3.28
CA TRP A 27 14.35 0.14 3.55
C TRP A 27 15.62 0.12 4.41
N ASP A 28 16.36 1.23 4.44
CA ASP A 28 17.55 1.40 5.28
C ASP A 28 17.23 1.40 6.77
N VAL A 29 15.99 1.75 7.13
CA VAL A 29 15.55 1.91 8.54
C VAL A 29 14.31 1.06 8.92
N VAL A 30 13.59 0.51 7.95
CA VAL A 30 12.41 -0.34 8.16
C VAL A 30 12.61 -1.69 7.47
N SER A 31 12.46 -2.79 8.21
CA SER A 31 12.56 -4.14 7.62
C SER A 31 11.33 -4.49 6.79
N ASN A 32 11.48 -5.45 5.87
CA ASN A 32 10.37 -5.95 5.05
C ASN A 32 9.18 -6.43 5.91
N GLU A 33 9.44 -7.16 6.99
CA GLU A 33 8.41 -7.70 7.89
C GLU A 33 7.66 -6.58 8.61
N GLU A 34 8.37 -5.56 9.07
CA GLU A 34 7.77 -4.41 9.75
C GLU A 34 6.93 -3.58 8.78
N ALA A 35 7.45 -3.30 7.58
CA ALA A 35 6.73 -2.57 6.55
C ALA A 35 5.41 -3.28 6.18
N CYS A 36 5.48 -4.59 5.91
CA CYS A 36 4.31 -5.41 5.60
C CYS A 36 3.28 -5.41 6.74
N LYS A 37 3.73 -5.57 7.98
CA LYS A 37 2.86 -5.57 9.17
C LYS A 37 2.15 -4.22 9.34
N VAL A 38 2.89 -3.13 9.18
CA VAL A 38 2.39 -1.77 9.33
C VAL A 38 1.41 -1.42 8.22
N ALA A 39 1.77 -1.66 6.95
CA ALA A 39 0.91 -1.35 5.81
C ALA A 39 -0.43 -2.10 5.91
N ARG A 40 -0.38 -3.41 6.17
CA ARG A 40 -1.57 -4.24 6.37
C ARG A 40 -2.46 -3.69 7.48
N ARG A 41 -1.86 -3.32 8.62
CA ARG A 41 -2.60 -2.75 9.75
C ARG A 41 -3.28 -1.43 9.39
N GLN A 42 -2.60 -0.52 8.68
CA GLN A 42 -3.16 0.76 8.27
C GLN A 42 -4.35 0.60 7.32
N ILE A 43 -4.22 -0.27 6.30
CA ILE A 43 -5.31 -0.56 5.36
C ILE A 43 -6.53 -1.12 6.11
N GLN A 44 -6.32 -2.13 6.97
CA GLN A 44 -7.40 -2.74 7.75
C GLN A 44 -8.09 -1.74 8.70
N GLN A 45 -7.31 -0.89 9.35
CA GLN A 45 -7.85 0.16 10.24
C GLN A 45 -8.67 1.18 9.46
N TRP A 46 -8.21 1.58 8.27
CA TRP A 46 -8.94 2.50 7.42
C TRP A 46 -10.31 1.92 7.04
N HIS A 47 -10.37 0.68 6.57
CA HIS A 47 -11.64 0.04 6.22
C HIS A 47 -12.57 -0.15 7.42
N LYS A 48 -12.03 -0.49 8.59
CA LYS A 48 -12.84 -0.62 9.81
C LYS A 48 -13.52 0.71 10.19
N ASN A 49 -12.80 1.81 10.04
CA ASN A 49 -13.28 3.14 10.42
C ASN A 49 -14.17 3.80 9.36
N ASN A 50 -14.06 3.38 8.09
CA ASN A 50 -14.77 3.96 6.95
C ASN A 50 -15.78 2.99 6.30
N SER A 51 -16.10 1.88 6.98
CA SER A 51 -17.01 0.82 6.50
C SER A 51 -18.43 1.31 6.15
N VAL A 52 -18.82 2.52 6.56
CA VAL A 52 -20.18 3.06 6.35
C VAL A 52 -20.26 3.98 5.13
N THR A 53 -19.13 4.51 4.63
CA THR A 53 -19.11 5.60 3.63
C THR A 53 -18.64 5.21 2.22
N THR A 54 -18.25 3.96 1.98
CA THR A 54 -17.56 3.55 0.73
C THR A 54 -18.44 2.89 -0.34
N SER A 55 -19.75 3.09 -0.31
CA SER A 55 -20.65 2.59 -1.37
C SER A 55 -20.59 3.40 -2.67
N SER A 56 -19.75 4.45 -2.78
CA SER A 56 -19.92 5.44 -3.86
C SER A 56 -18.67 6.22 -4.30
N SER A 57 -17.46 5.66 -4.21
CA SER A 57 -16.32 6.22 -4.96
C SER A 57 -16.09 5.41 -6.24
N ASP A 58 -16.47 6.05 -7.34
CA ASP A 58 -16.42 5.57 -8.72
C ASP A 58 -15.01 5.06 -9.06
N GLY A 59 -14.91 3.75 -9.33
CA GLY A 59 -13.66 3.01 -9.41
C GLY A 59 -12.90 3.18 -10.74
N GLY A 60 -12.85 4.40 -11.28
CA GLY A 60 -12.32 4.64 -12.63
C GLY A 60 -11.56 5.95 -12.86
N ASP A 61 -11.59 6.92 -11.95
CA ASP A 61 -11.09 8.28 -12.25
C ASP A 61 -9.62 8.53 -11.86
N GLY A 62 -8.81 7.48 -11.72
CA GLY A 62 -7.41 7.64 -11.30
C GLY A 62 -7.22 8.20 -9.88
N SER A 63 -8.29 8.22 -9.07
CA SER A 63 -8.22 8.66 -7.67
C SER A 63 -7.51 7.64 -6.80
N THR A 64 -6.57 8.11 -5.96
CA THR A 64 -5.79 7.26 -5.06
C THR A 64 -6.69 6.57 -4.05
N ASP A 65 -6.48 5.26 -3.84
CA ASP A 65 -7.18 4.53 -2.79
C ASP A 65 -6.82 5.09 -1.40
N PRO A 66 -7.77 5.60 -0.61
CA PRO A 66 -7.44 6.27 0.64
C PRO A 66 -6.85 5.34 1.71
N ALA A 67 -7.16 4.03 1.67
CA ALA A 67 -6.59 3.06 2.60
C ALA A 67 -5.11 2.83 2.28
N ALA A 68 -4.80 2.67 1.00
CA ALA A 68 -3.42 2.56 0.51
C ALA A 68 -2.61 3.85 0.76
N GLN A 69 -3.21 5.03 0.54
CA GLN A 69 -2.57 6.32 0.83
C GLN A 69 -2.21 6.44 2.32
N ALA A 70 -3.15 6.09 3.22
CA ALA A 70 -2.90 6.13 4.66
C ALA A 70 -1.74 5.22 5.08
N ALA A 71 -1.62 4.05 4.44
CA ALA A 71 -0.49 3.14 4.66
C ALA A 71 0.83 3.71 4.18
N ALA A 72 0.88 4.26 2.96
CA ALA A 72 2.08 4.88 2.38
C ALA A 72 2.57 6.06 3.25
N ASP A 73 1.65 6.94 3.64
CA ASP A 73 1.94 8.09 4.51
C ASP A 73 2.52 7.65 5.87
N TYR A 74 1.97 6.58 6.44
CA TYR A 74 2.45 6.06 7.71
C TYR A 74 3.86 5.49 7.58
N LEU A 75 4.15 4.72 6.51
CA LEU A 75 5.48 4.17 6.26
C LEU A 75 6.52 5.30 6.09
N ALA A 76 6.20 6.34 5.35
CA ALA A 76 7.07 7.50 5.19
C ALA A 76 7.36 8.18 6.53
N ARG A 77 6.33 8.42 7.35
CA ARG A 77 6.50 8.97 8.71
C ARG A 77 7.29 8.05 9.63
N LEU A 78 7.12 6.73 9.50
CA LEU A 78 7.88 5.75 10.29
C LEU A 78 9.37 5.81 9.95
N ALA A 79 9.73 5.89 8.66
CA ALA A 79 11.11 6.03 8.23
C ALA A 79 11.76 7.31 8.78
N LEU A 80 11.05 8.44 8.69
CA LEU A 80 11.50 9.71 9.29
C LEU A 80 11.71 9.58 10.81
N LYS A 81 10.76 8.96 11.52
CA LYS A 81 10.85 8.75 12.97
C LYS A 81 12.03 7.85 13.35
N LYS A 82 12.40 6.91 12.48
CA LYS A 82 13.56 6.04 12.67
C LYS A 82 14.89 6.66 12.23
N GLY A 83 14.87 7.92 11.78
CA GLY A 83 16.07 8.69 11.52
C GLY A 83 16.59 8.59 10.09
N SER A 84 15.77 8.14 9.13
CA SER A 84 16.15 8.21 7.71
C SER A 84 16.55 9.63 7.33
N GLN A 85 17.69 9.75 6.63
CA GLN A 85 18.27 11.01 6.16
C GLN A 85 18.19 11.13 4.63
N ASP A 86 17.47 10.22 3.97
CA ASP A 86 17.36 10.17 2.50
C ASP A 86 15.96 10.58 2.02
N ASN A 87 15.79 10.71 0.70
CA ASN A 87 14.51 10.88 0.04
C ASN A 87 13.67 9.61 0.20
N ILE A 88 12.48 9.79 0.79
CA ILE A 88 11.55 8.70 1.04
C ILE A 88 10.40 8.79 0.03
N SER A 89 10.35 7.83 -0.89
CA SER A 89 9.21 7.62 -1.79
C SER A 89 8.59 6.26 -1.50
N VAL A 90 7.28 6.20 -1.29
CA VAL A 90 6.56 4.97 -0.96
C VAL A 90 5.28 4.87 -1.79
N ILE A 91 5.07 3.72 -2.43
CA ILE A 91 3.84 3.34 -3.12
C ILE A 91 3.31 2.08 -2.43
N VAL A 92 2.04 2.11 -2.03
CA VAL A 92 1.32 0.95 -1.50
C VAL A 92 0.17 0.61 -2.45
N VAL A 93 0.04 -0.66 -2.80
CA VAL A 93 -1.06 -1.18 -3.61
C VAL A 93 -1.82 -2.19 -2.77
N ASP A 94 -3.08 -1.91 -2.45
CA ASP A 94 -3.97 -2.88 -1.82
C ASP A 94 -4.33 -3.99 -2.83
N LEU A 95 -4.01 -5.23 -2.48
CA LEU A 95 -4.26 -6.39 -3.32
C LEU A 95 -5.57 -7.10 -2.94
N LYS A 96 -6.24 -6.70 -1.85
CA LYS A 96 -7.51 -7.32 -1.47
C LYS A 96 -8.61 -6.99 -2.48
N PRO A 97 -9.51 -7.94 -2.77
CA PRO A 97 -10.62 -7.70 -3.69
C PRO A 97 -11.52 -6.58 -3.17
N ARG A 98 -11.71 -5.52 -3.97
CA ARG A 98 -12.75 -4.52 -3.72
C ARG A 98 -14.11 -5.19 -3.95
N ARG A 99 -14.93 -5.32 -2.90
CA ARG A 99 -16.30 -5.84 -3.04
C ARG A 99 -17.13 -4.82 -3.83
N LYS A 100 -17.52 -5.14 -5.06
CA LYS A 100 -18.56 -4.39 -5.77
C LYS A 100 -19.93 -4.77 -5.21
N ALA A 101 -20.78 -3.79 -4.95
CA ALA A 101 -22.19 -4.04 -4.65
C ALA A 101 -22.81 -4.78 -5.84
N LYS A 102 -23.55 -5.85 -5.58
CA LYS A 102 -24.24 -6.63 -6.60
C LYS A 102 -25.48 -5.84 -7.01
N ASN A 103 -25.46 -5.21 -8.19
CA ASN A 103 -26.68 -4.63 -8.77
C ASN A 103 -27.58 -5.81 -9.16
N ASN A 104 -28.64 -6.08 -8.38
CA ASN A 104 -29.73 -6.92 -8.83
C ASN A 104 -30.53 -6.11 -9.85
N SER A 105 -30.47 -6.53 -11.12
CA SER A 105 -31.43 -6.13 -12.16
C SER A 105 -32.85 -6.58 -11.82
#